data_AF-A0A8J6JCG8-F1
#
_entry.id   AF-A0A8J6JCG8-F1
#
_cell.length_a   1.000
_cell.length_b   1.000
_cell.length_c   1.000
_cell.angle_alpha   90.00
_cell.angle_beta   90.00
_cell.angle_gamma   90.00
#
_symmetry.space_group_name_H-M   'P 1'
#
loop_
_entity.id
_entity.type
_entity.pdbx_description
1 polymer ?
#
loop_
_entity_poly.entity_id
_entity_poly.type
_entity_poly.pdbx_seq_one_letter_code
_entity_poly.pdbx_strand_id
1 'polypeptide(L)'
;MGEEKKTGLADAVETGASAAHTIKGAIKAGKAIPGAAKGAAAGGPYGAVAGAVWAGRKHIGKIIAVIIILLLLPVLFVLMLPGLIFGGLVNAFSPADSEAPVLNSETAIVENANDITFTINSILGEALDDVMARIEEDFASSGVDHMEIKNSYSSGPVFNANLIISQYCAARDEDFESISLDDLAAVLRDNKEHLYSYTSVQESREVTTEDPETGEETTTTETWIIYTIRYNGESYLADHVFALTDEQKKLASDYASNLSTFLGDGLLQNMTEWTGNSIPSLGDVTFTDGVTPVVYYNQLDERYASQPYGTDNIGGYGCGPTSMAIVVSSLTDDTVDPVEMAQWSYENGYWCDNSGSYHALIPAAAEAWGLPVSGCTTSEPQRIVDALSEGKLVVAIMAEGHFTSSGHFIVLRGVKDGQIMVADPASYKRSEQLWDLSIILNEASRRAGAGGPFWIIG
;
A
#
# COMPACT_ATOMS: atom_id res chain seq x y z
N MET A 1 2.93 -52.59 1.80
CA MET A 1 1.51 -52.25 2.05
C MET A 1 1.52 -51.15 3.08
N GLY A 2 1.39 -49.91 2.60
CA GLY A 2 1.68 -48.70 3.36
C GLY A 2 0.59 -48.35 4.37
N GLU A 3 1.04 -47.89 5.52
CA GLU A 3 0.25 -47.11 6.47
C GLU A 3 0.00 -45.72 5.90
N GLU A 4 -1.28 -45.34 5.76
CA GLU A 4 -1.70 -43.96 5.58
C GLU A 4 -2.38 -43.48 6.86
N LYS A 5 -1.76 -42.46 7.47
CA LYS A 5 -2.33 -41.57 8.48
C LYS A 5 -3.57 -40.88 7.89
N LYS A 6 -4.76 -41.25 8.35
CA LYS A 6 -5.99 -40.48 8.09
C LYS A 6 -6.19 -39.42 9.17
N THR A 7 -6.55 -38.25 8.68
CA THR A 7 -6.68 -36.96 9.36
C THR A 7 -7.95 -36.86 10.22
N GLY A 8 -7.83 -36.15 11.35
CA GLY A 8 -8.85 -35.97 12.40
C GLY A 8 -10.02 -35.05 12.03
N LEU A 9 -10.54 -35.13 10.79
CA LEU A 9 -11.74 -34.39 10.37
C LEU A 9 -12.99 -35.28 10.24
N ALA A 10 -12.83 -36.61 10.24
CA ALA A 10 -13.95 -37.55 10.18
C ALA A 10 -14.63 -37.81 11.56
N ASP A 11 -13.86 -37.78 12.66
CA ASP A 11 -14.40 -38.03 14.01
C ASP A 11 -15.26 -36.88 14.58
N ALA A 12 -15.12 -35.67 14.05
CA ALA A 12 -15.91 -34.51 14.45
C ALA A 12 -17.33 -34.50 13.83
N VAL A 13 -17.54 -35.20 12.71
CA VAL A 13 -18.84 -35.29 12.03
C VAL A 13 -19.64 -36.52 12.49
N GLU A 14 -18.98 -37.59 12.95
CA GLU A 14 -19.68 -38.78 13.46
C GLU A 14 -20.25 -38.61 14.89
N THR A 15 -19.70 -37.68 15.68
CA THR A 15 -20.20 -37.41 17.04
C THR A 15 -21.50 -36.58 17.05
N GLY A 16 -21.84 -35.89 15.94
CA GLY A 16 -23.09 -35.13 15.78
C GLY A 16 -24.30 -35.97 15.34
N ALA A 17 -24.10 -37.13 14.72
CA ALA A 17 -25.19 -37.96 14.18
C ALA A 17 -25.72 -39.04 15.16
N SER A 18 -25.02 -39.30 16.27
CA SER A 18 -25.38 -40.34 17.24
C SER A 18 -26.50 -39.93 18.23
N ALA A 19 -26.81 -38.64 18.37
CA ALA A 19 -27.85 -38.17 19.29
C ALA A 19 -29.29 -38.37 18.75
N ALA A 20 -29.47 -38.60 17.46
CA ALA A 20 -30.79 -38.71 16.84
C ALA A 20 -31.40 -40.14 16.90
N HIS A 21 -30.60 -41.19 17.17
CA HIS A 21 -31.09 -42.58 17.18
C HIS A 21 -31.36 -43.17 18.58
N THR A 22 -31.02 -42.47 19.66
CA THR A 22 -31.18 -42.98 21.04
C THR A 22 -32.54 -42.63 21.68
N ILE A 23 -33.47 -42.03 20.92
CA ILE A 23 -34.82 -41.67 21.44
C ILE A 23 -35.84 -42.81 21.26
N LYS A 24 -35.58 -43.82 20.42
CA LYS A 24 -36.50 -44.97 20.23
C LYS A 24 -36.32 -46.11 21.25
N GLY A 25 -35.26 -46.11 22.06
CA GLY A 25 -34.96 -47.19 23.01
C GLY A 25 -35.42 -46.98 24.46
N ALA A 26 -35.64 -45.73 24.89
CA ALA A 26 -35.85 -45.39 26.30
C ALA A 26 -37.33 -45.36 26.75
N ILE A 27 -38.28 -45.73 25.89
CA ILE A 27 -39.72 -45.78 26.23
C ILE A 27 -40.09 -47.06 27.02
N LYS A 28 -39.17 -48.03 27.20
CA LYS A 28 -39.49 -49.33 27.80
C LYS A 28 -39.03 -49.58 29.24
N ALA A 29 -38.44 -48.60 29.92
CA ALA A 29 -38.02 -48.75 31.33
C ALA A 29 -38.61 -47.62 32.19
N GLY A 30 -39.77 -47.88 32.78
CA GLY A 30 -40.54 -46.93 33.60
C GLY A 30 -39.85 -46.51 34.90
N LYS A 31 -39.04 -45.44 34.86
CA LYS A 31 -38.71 -44.61 36.02
C LYS A 31 -38.74 -43.13 35.62
N ALA A 32 -39.88 -42.48 35.84
CA ALA A 32 -40.04 -41.05 35.64
C ALA A 32 -39.27 -40.27 36.73
N ILE A 33 -38.43 -39.32 36.29
CA ILE A 33 -37.82 -38.30 37.15
C ILE A 33 -38.89 -37.22 37.45
N PRO A 34 -39.14 -36.83 38.72
CA PRO A 34 -40.30 -36.01 39.09
C PRO A 34 -40.34 -34.60 38.47
N GLY A 35 -39.21 -34.08 37.99
CA GLY A 35 -39.10 -32.72 37.45
C GLY A 35 -39.60 -32.56 36.00
N ALA A 36 -39.45 -33.59 35.16
CA ALA A 36 -39.86 -33.53 33.76
C ALA A 36 -41.38 -33.63 33.58
N ALA A 37 -42.05 -34.33 34.49
CA ALA A 37 -43.49 -34.56 34.42
C ALA A 37 -44.34 -33.29 34.69
N LYS A 38 -43.83 -32.32 35.47
CA LYS A 38 -44.56 -31.07 35.72
C LYS A 38 -44.52 -30.08 34.54
N GLY A 39 -43.43 -30.05 33.78
CA GLY A 39 -43.30 -29.17 32.60
C GLY A 39 -44.07 -29.66 31.37
N ALA A 40 -44.17 -30.97 31.18
CA ALA A 40 -44.90 -31.56 30.06
C ALA A 40 -46.43 -31.37 30.17
N ALA A 41 -46.98 -31.31 31.39
CA ALA A 41 -48.42 -31.19 31.62
C ALA A 41 -49.00 -29.79 31.35
N ALA A 42 -48.17 -28.74 31.22
CA ALA A 42 -48.65 -27.35 31.10
C ALA A 42 -48.35 -26.66 29.75
N GLY A 43 -47.49 -27.19 28.88
CA GLY A 43 -47.04 -26.43 27.70
C GLY A 43 -46.52 -27.21 26.49
N GLY A 44 -46.73 -28.53 26.41
CA GLY A 44 -46.28 -29.32 25.27
C GLY A 44 -44.74 -29.32 25.10
N PRO A 45 -44.21 -29.55 23.87
CA PRO A 45 -42.77 -29.77 23.64
C PRO A 45 -41.88 -28.60 24.07
N TYR A 46 -42.42 -27.38 24.10
CA TYR A 46 -41.72 -26.17 24.58
C TYR A 46 -41.56 -26.11 26.11
N GLY A 47 -42.43 -26.79 26.86
CA GLY A 47 -42.35 -26.88 28.34
C GLY A 47 -41.21 -27.76 28.85
N ALA A 48 -40.78 -28.75 28.07
CA ALA A 48 -39.63 -29.61 28.39
C ALA A 48 -38.30 -28.87 28.22
N VAL A 49 -38.20 -28.00 27.20
CA VAL A 49 -37.05 -27.14 26.95
C VAL A 49 -36.94 -26.07 28.05
N ALA A 50 -38.06 -25.45 28.45
CA ALA A 50 -38.09 -24.48 29.55
C ALA A 50 -37.72 -25.11 30.91
N GLY A 51 -38.10 -26.37 31.16
CA GLY A 51 -37.75 -27.11 32.39
C GLY A 51 -36.26 -27.45 32.52
N ALA A 52 -35.58 -27.75 31.42
CA ALA A 52 -34.14 -27.98 31.37
C ALA A 52 -33.33 -26.68 31.56
N VAL A 53 -33.79 -25.58 30.95
CA VAL A 53 -33.21 -24.23 31.11
C VAL A 53 -33.32 -23.75 32.56
N TRP A 54 -34.42 -24.04 33.27
CA TRP A 54 -34.58 -23.62 34.66
C TRP A 54 -33.67 -24.38 35.65
N ALA A 55 -33.35 -25.65 35.37
CA ALA A 55 -32.44 -26.47 36.18
C ALA A 55 -30.96 -26.03 36.07
N GLY A 56 -30.56 -25.42 34.96
CA GLY A 56 -29.19 -24.94 34.71
C GLY A 56 -28.88 -23.51 35.18
N ARG A 57 -29.87 -22.78 35.75
CA ARG A 57 -29.79 -21.33 36.03
C ARG A 57 -28.55 -20.84 36.80
N LYS A 58 -27.94 -21.67 37.65
CA LYS A 58 -26.72 -21.33 38.41
C LYS A 58 -25.45 -21.32 37.55
N HIS A 59 -25.44 -22.02 36.41
CA HIS A 59 -24.33 -22.08 35.48
C HIS A 59 -24.61 -21.34 34.17
N ILE A 60 -25.90 -21.14 33.81
CA ILE A 60 -26.31 -20.37 32.63
C ILE A 60 -25.73 -18.95 32.67
N GLY A 61 -25.73 -18.27 33.83
CA GLY A 61 -25.08 -16.96 33.96
C GLY A 61 -23.57 -16.99 33.68
N LYS A 62 -22.87 -18.04 34.10
CA LYS A 62 -21.44 -18.23 33.83
C LYS A 62 -21.18 -18.60 32.37
N ILE A 63 -22.02 -19.43 31.77
CA ILE A 63 -21.92 -19.83 30.36
C ILE A 63 -22.21 -18.63 29.45
N ILE A 64 -23.24 -17.83 29.76
CA ILE A 64 -23.53 -16.58 29.05
C ILE A 64 -22.37 -15.59 29.21
N ALA A 65 -21.82 -15.43 30.41
CA ALA A 65 -20.65 -14.57 30.62
C ALA A 65 -19.43 -15.05 29.82
N VAL A 66 -19.15 -16.36 29.79
CA VAL A 66 -18.07 -16.94 28.98
C VAL A 66 -18.31 -16.72 27.49
N ILE A 67 -19.54 -16.87 27.01
CA ILE A 67 -19.90 -16.60 25.60
C ILE A 67 -19.74 -15.12 25.27
N ILE A 68 -20.17 -14.21 26.16
CA ILE A 68 -19.98 -12.77 25.97
C ILE A 68 -18.49 -12.42 25.92
N ILE A 69 -17.69 -12.93 26.86
CA ILE A 69 -16.23 -12.72 26.85
C ILE A 69 -15.63 -13.24 25.55
N LEU A 70 -16.02 -14.45 25.11
CA LEU A 70 -15.52 -15.05 23.88
C LEU A 70 -15.93 -14.27 22.62
N LEU A 71 -17.12 -13.67 22.61
CA LEU A 71 -17.58 -12.80 21.52
C LEU A 71 -16.93 -11.40 21.55
N LEU A 72 -16.49 -10.92 22.71
CA LEU A 72 -15.79 -9.64 22.86
C LEU A 72 -14.28 -9.75 22.58
N LEU A 73 -13.69 -10.94 22.62
CA LEU A 73 -12.25 -11.13 22.35
C LEU A 73 -11.80 -10.60 20.97
N PRO A 74 -12.51 -10.87 19.86
CA PRO A 74 -12.17 -10.29 18.55
C PRO A 74 -12.26 -8.76 18.54
N VAL A 75 -13.26 -8.19 19.22
CA VAL A 75 -13.43 -6.73 19.34
C VAL A 75 -12.27 -6.13 20.13
N LEU A 76 -11.87 -6.76 21.23
CA LEU A 76 -10.72 -6.34 22.02
C LEU A 76 -9.43 -6.38 21.20
N PHE A 77 -9.25 -7.39 20.35
CA PHE A 77 -8.08 -7.52 19.48
C PHE A 77 -8.00 -6.41 18.42
N VAL A 78 -9.13 -6.01 17.83
CA VAL A 78 -9.18 -4.88 16.89
C VAL A 78 -8.88 -3.55 17.58
N LEU A 79 -9.38 -3.35 18.80
CA LEU A 79 -9.08 -2.16 19.60
C LEU A 79 -7.60 -2.06 20.03
N MET A 80 -6.84 -3.14 19.87
CA MET A 80 -5.41 -3.19 20.15
C MET A 80 -4.54 -2.89 18.92
N LEU A 81 -5.15 -2.65 17.76
CA LEU A 81 -4.48 -2.34 16.50
C LEU A 81 -4.82 -0.92 16.04
N PRO A 82 -3.90 -0.22 15.37
CA PRO A 82 -4.17 1.10 14.85
C PRO A 82 -5.21 1.02 13.74
N GLY A 83 -6.36 1.70 13.93
CA GLY A 83 -7.52 1.61 13.04
C GLY A 83 -7.24 1.98 11.58
N LEU A 84 -6.19 2.78 11.33
CA LEU A 84 -5.79 3.18 9.99
C LEU A 84 -5.42 1.98 9.10
N ILE A 85 -4.88 0.88 9.66
CA ILE A 85 -4.50 -0.32 8.88
C ILE A 85 -5.73 -1.00 8.24
N PHE A 86 -6.93 -0.70 8.73
CA PHE A 86 -8.19 -1.20 8.21
C PHE A 86 -8.91 -0.19 7.30
N GLY A 87 -8.22 0.89 6.89
CA GLY A 87 -8.81 1.97 6.10
C GLY A 87 -9.70 2.90 6.92
N GLY A 88 -9.52 2.92 8.25
CA GLY A 88 -10.40 3.59 9.21
C GLY A 88 -11.37 2.62 9.90
N LEU A 89 -12.08 3.11 10.93
CA LEU A 89 -12.98 2.27 11.75
C LEU A 89 -14.47 2.43 11.40
N VAL A 90 -14.81 3.34 10.47
CA VAL A 90 -16.20 3.69 10.12
C VAL A 90 -16.76 2.79 9.02
N ASN A 91 -15.90 2.31 8.10
CA ASN A 91 -16.29 1.44 7.00
C ASN A 91 -15.90 -0.01 7.29
N ALA A 92 -16.88 -0.86 7.58
CA ALA A 92 -16.64 -2.26 7.94
C ALA A 92 -16.19 -3.14 6.75
N PHE A 93 -16.38 -2.67 5.51
CA PHE A 93 -16.14 -3.42 4.27
C PHE A 93 -15.26 -2.60 3.31
N SER A 94 -14.38 -3.29 2.60
CA SER A 94 -13.55 -2.66 1.57
C SER A 94 -14.42 -2.36 0.35
N PRO A 95 -14.21 -1.24 -0.38
CA PRO A 95 -14.81 -1.04 -1.69
C PRO A 95 -14.49 -2.17 -2.68
N ALA A 96 -13.36 -2.88 -2.48
CA ALA A 96 -12.89 -3.97 -3.33
C ALA A 96 -13.50 -5.35 -2.99
N ASP A 97 -13.99 -5.53 -1.75
CA ASP A 97 -14.69 -6.76 -1.34
C ASP A 97 -15.86 -6.37 -0.43
N SER A 98 -17.04 -6.22 -1.05
CA SER A 98 -18.28 -5.89 -0.35
C SER A 98 -18.85 -7.06 0.46
N GLU A 99 -18.30 -8.27 0.32
CA GLU A 99 -18.81 -9.49 0.95
C GLU A 99 -18.00 -9.90 2.20
N ALA A 100 -16.74 -9.48 2.32
CA ALA A 100 -15.90 -9.73 3.49
C ALA A 100 -15.56 -8.45 4.28
N PRO A 101 -15.73 -8.42 5.61
CA PRO A 101 -15.25 -7.32 6.44
C PRO A 101 -13.74 -7.10 6.27
N VAL A 102 -13.26 -5.85 6.22
CA VAL A 102 -11.82 -5.52 6.01
C VAL A 102 -10.93 -6.26 7.01
N LEU A 103 -11.41 -6.40 8.23
CA LEU A 103 -10.76 -7.13 9.33
C LEU A 103 -10.44 -8.60 9.02
N ASN A 104 -11.11 -9.20 8.03
CA ASN A 104 -10.96 -10.59 7.63
C ASN A 104 -10.34 -10.74 6.23
N SER A 105 -9.87 -9.65 5.61
CA SER A 105 -9.23 -9.67 4.29
C SER A 105 -7.76 -9.31 4.42
N GLU A 106 -6.91 -10.34 4.33
CA GLU A 106 -5.45 -10.17 4.33
C GLU A 106 -5.00 -9.25 3.19
N THR A 107 -5.59 -9.40 2.00
CA THR A 107 -5.35 -8.53 0.85
C THR A 107 -5.65 -7.07 1.16
N ALA A 108 -6.83 -6.77 1.74
CA ALA A 108 -7.20 -5.39 2.05
C ALA A 108 -6.29 -4.77 3.12
N ILE A 109 -5.85 -5.56 4.11
CA ILE A 109 -4.92 -5.11 5.16
C ILE A 109 -3.54 -4.79 4.57
N VAL A 110 -3.00 -5.67 3.72
CA VAL A 110 -1.71 -5.46 3.05
C VAL A 110 -1.77 -4.23 2.14
N GLU A 111 -2.85 -4.06 1.37
CA GLU A 111 -3.03 -2.89 0.52
C GLU A 111 -3.12 -1.58 1.29
N ASN A 112 -3.88 -1.56 2.39
CA ASN A 112 -3.93 -0.37 3.25
C ASN A 112 -2.54 -0.06 3.82
N ALA A 113 -1.79 -1.07 4.25
CA ALA A 113 -0.40 -0.89 4.71
C ALA A 113 0.48 -0.25 3.62
N ASN A 114 0.31 -0.68 2.37
CA ASN A 114 1.04 -0.16 1.22
C ASN A 114 0.64 1.28 0.88
N ASP A 115 -0.67 1.56 0.80
CA ASP A 115 -1.21 2.90 0.53
C ASP A 115 -0.68 3.89 1.58
N ILE A 116 -0.72 3.51 2.87
CA ILE A 116 -0.18 4.33 3.96
C ILE A 116 1.32 4.58 3.79
N THR A 117 2.09 3.52 3.52
CA THR A 117 3.55 3.61 3.38
C THR A 117 3.92 4.49 2.19
N PHE A 118 3.23 4.35 1.06
CA PHE A 118 3.44 5.16 -0.13
C PHE A 118 3.14 6.65 0.15
N THR A 119 2.03 6.93 0.81
CA THR A 119 1.68 8.30 1.21
C THR A 119 2.74 8.90 2.14
N ILE A 120 3.21 8.15 3.15
CA ILE A 120 4.28 8.64 4.05
C ILE A 120 5.57 8.92 3.27
N ASN A 121 5.98 8.02 2.36
CA ASN A 121 7.15 8.22 1.51
C ASN A 121 7.03 9.46 0.63
N SER A 122 5.89 9.64 -0.05
CA SER A 122 5.62 10.82 -0.87
C SER A 122 5.78 12.09 -0.04
N ILE A 123 5.25 12.12 1.18
CA ILE A 123 5.32 13.30 2.06
C ILE A 123 6.73 13.52 2.59
N LEU A 124 7.49 12.46 2.87
CA LEU A 124 8.91 12.57 3.21
C LEU A 124 9.74 13.11 2.04
N GLY A 125 9.40 12.77 0.80
CA GLY A 125 9.97 13.41 -0.39
C GLY A 125 9.63 14.90 -0.46
N GLU A 126 8.35 15.25 -0.33
CA GLU A 126 7.90 16.65 -0.28
C GLU A 126 8.59 17.47 0.83
N ALA A 127 8.88 16.84 1.98
CA ALA A 127 9.55 17.47 3.10
C ALA A 127 11.08 17.58 2.91
N LEU A 128 11.67 16.70 2.10
CA LEU A 128 13.06 16.82 1.70
C LEU A 128 13.25 18.02 0.75
N ASP A 129 12.30 18.22 -0.18
CA ASP A 129 12.26 19.41 -1.03
C ASP A 129 12.08 20.69 -0.20
N ASP A 130 11.20 20.64 0.82
CA ASP A 130 10.99 21.76 1.75
C ASP A 130 12.27 22.15 2.52
N VAL A 131 12.99 21.18 3.10
CA VAL A 131 14.22 21.48 3.83
C VAL A 131 15.32 21.99 2.90
N MET A 132 15.37 21.54 1.65
CA MET A 132 16.27 22.08 0.64
C MET A 132 15.95 23.54 0.33
N ALA A 133 14.68 23.89 0.13
CA ALA A 133 14.27 25.27 -0.09
C ALA A 133 14.62 26.18 1.11
N ARG A 134 14.46 25.68 2.35
CA ARG A 134 14.87 26.41 3.56
C ARG A 134 16.39 26.60 3.67
N ILE A 135 17.19 25.65 3.19
CA ILE A 135 18.65 25.77 3.10
C ILE A 135 19.04 26.84 2.07
N GLU A 136 18.37 26.88 0.91
CA GLU A 136 18.60 27.90 -0.11
C GLU A 136 18.30 29.31 0.41
N GLU A 137 17.21 29.47 1.17
CA GLU A 137 16.86 30.73 1.83
C GLU A 137 17.90 31.16 2.87
N ASP A 138 18.34 30.24 3.74
CA ASP A 138 19.39 30.51 4.73
C ASP A 138 20.71 30.90 4.05
N PHE A 139 21.12 30.16 3.01
CA PHE A 139 22.32 30.46 2.24
C PHE A 139 22.25 31.83 1.55
N ALA A 140 21.12 32.16 0.93
CA ALA A 140 20.91 33.46 0.30
C ALA A 140 21.03 34.63 1.30
N SER A 141 20.69 34.40 2.57
CA SER A 141 20.81 35.38 3.64
C SER A 141 22.22 35.46 4.28
N SER A 142 23.06 34.46 4.05
CA SER A 142 24.33 34.27 4.76
C SER A 142 25.49 35.17 4.30
N GLY A 143 25.49 35.59 3.04
CA GLY A 143 26.59 36.35 2.43
C GLY A 143 27.88 35.56 2.21
N VAL A 144 27.83 34.22 2.25
CA VAL A 144 28.96 33.32 2.03
C VAL A 144 29.10 32.94 0.55
N ASP A 145 30.32 32.66 0.09
CA ASP A 145 30.64 32.47 -1.33
C ASP A 145 30.00 31.19 -1.92
N HIS A 146 30.02 30.08 -1.16
CA HIS A 146 29.58 28.77 -1.63
C HIS A 146 28.81 27.97 -0.57
N MET A 147 28.00 27.02 -1.03
CA MET A 147 27.35 26.02 -0.17
C MET A 147 27.66 24.59 -0.60
N GLU A 148 27.70 23.69 0.38
CA GLU A 148 27.72 22.24 0.20
C GLU A 148 26.58 21.63 0.99
N ILE A 149 25.78 20.75 0.37
CA ILE A 149 24.68 20.06 1.03
C ILE A 149 25.03 18.58 1.17
N LYS A 150 25.12 18.12 2.42
CA LYS A 150 25.24 16.70 2.78
C LYS A 150 23.84 16.13 2.98
N ASN A 151 23.33 15.51 1.92
CA ASN A 151 22.04 14.82 1.93
C ASN A 151 22.25 13.30 1.90
N SER A 152 22.07 12.63 3.03
CA SER A 152 22.13 11.16 3.12
C SER A 152 20.82 10.46 2.74
N TYR A 153 19.80 11.22 2.33
CA TYR A 153 18.43 10.75 2.11
C TYR A 153 17.97 10.96 0.67
N SER A 154 18.88 11.10 -0.29
CA SER A 154 18.55 11.19 -1.72
C SER A 154 17.73 10.00 -2.21
N SER A 155 17.85 8.84 -1.56
CA SER A 155 17.08 7.62 -1.84
C SER A 155 15.90 7.40 -0.88
N GLY A 156 15.54 8.41 -0.08
CA GLY A 156 14.56 8.31 1.00
C GLY A 156 15.18 7.88 2.34
N PRO A 157 14.56 8.24 3.48
CA PRO A 157 15.02 7.82 4.80
C PRO A 157 14.50 6.41 5.12
N VAL A 158 15.24 5.66 5.93
CA VAL A 158 14.67 4.49 6.60
C VAL A 158 13.81 4.99 7.76
N PHE A 159 12.51 4.69 7.74
CA PHE A 159 11.56 5.08 8.77
C PHE A 159 10.69 3.89 9.20
N ASN A 160 10.07 4.01 10.36
CA ASN A 160 9.18 3.00 10.91
C ASN A 160 7.71 3.38 10.66
N ALA A 161 7.16 2.87 9.55
CA ALA A 161 5.76 3.09 9.17
C ALA A 161 4.78 2.68 10.29
N ASN A 162 5.00 1.53 10.94
CA ASN A 162 4.15 1.06 12.04
C ASN A 162 4.08 2.06 13.18
N LEU A 163 5.21 2.66 13.53
CA LEU A 163 5.28 3.61 14.61
C LEU A 163 4.60 4.93 14.22
N ILE A 164 4.78 5.43 13.00
CA ILE A 164 4.07 6.63 12.50
C ILE A 164 2.55 6.42 12.51
N ILE A 165 2.09 5.29 11.97
CA ILE A 165 0.67 4.89 11.95
C ILE A 165 0.11 4.84 13.37
N SER A 166 0.87 4.24 14.27
CA SER A 166 0.46 4.05 15.66
C SER A 166 0.42 5.37 16.43
N GLN A 167 1.38 6.27 16.19
CA GLN A 167 1.39 7.61 16.77
C GLN A 167 0.21 8.43 16.28
N TYR A 168 -0.07 8.40 14.98
CA TYR A 168 -1.24 9.06 14.40
C TYR A 168 -2.56 8.55 14.98
N CYS A 169 -2.72 7.23 15.07
CA CYS A 169 -3.94 6.63 15.64
C CYS A 169 -4.06 6.91 17.14
N ALA A 170 -2.95 6.92 17.87
CA ALA A 170 -2.94 7.27 19.30
C ALA A 170 -3.26 8.76 19.52
N ALA A 171 -2.89 9.65 18.59
CA ALA A 171 -3.28 11.07 18.65
C ALA A 171 -4.81 11.27 18.49
N ARG A 172 -5.50 10.29 17.93
CA ARG A 172 -6.95 10.28 17.65
C ARG A 172 -7.70 9.23 18.47
N ASP A 173 -7.16 8.85 19.62
CA ASP A 173 -7.76 7.84 20.48
C ASP A 173 -9.18 8.22 20.97
N GLU A 174 -9.45 9.51 21.15
CA GLU A 174 -10.78 10.04 21.47
C GLU A 174 -11.65 10.38 20.23
N ASP A 175 -11.06 10.49 19.04
CA ASP A 175 -11.71 10.87 17.77
C ASP A 175 -11.43 9.84 16.67
N PHE A 176 -11.71 8.58 16.98
CA PHE A 176 -11.37 7.46 16.10
C PHE A 176 -12.11 7.47 14.75
N GLU A 177 -13.20 8.24 14.63
CA GLU A 177 -13.97 8.41 13.39
C GLU A 177 -13.23 9.26 12.35
N SER A 178 -12.30 10.12 12.78
CA SER A 178 -11.49 10.95 11.88
C SER A 178 -10.23 10.26 11.35
N ILE A 179 -9.91 9.06 11.88
CA ILE A 179 -8.78 8.24 11.42
C ILE A 179 -8.97 7.89 9.95
N SER A 180 -8.15 8.50 9.10
CA SER A 180 -8.12 8.26 7.65
C SER A 180 -6.74 8.55 7.08
N LEU A 181 -6.46 7.98 5.90
CA LEU A 181 -5.17 8.19 5.25
C LEU A 181 -5.00 9.66 4.81
N ASP A 182 -6.07 10.28 4.31
CA ASP A 182 -6.06 11.68 3.87
C ASP A 182 -5.71 12.63 5.02
N ASP A 183 -6.26 12.36 6.21
CA ASP A 183 -5.99 13.19 7.37
C ASP A 183 -4.59 12.91 7.97
N LEU A 184 -4.08 11.68 7.97
CA LEU A 184 -2.65 11.41 8.24
C LEU A 184 -1.76 12.21 7.29
N ALA A 185 -2.09 12.18 5.99
CA ALA A 185 -1.35 12.88 4.97
C ALA A 185 -1.34 14.39 5.21
N ALA A 186 -2.51 14.96 5.55
CA ALA A 186 -2.64 16.38 5.88
C ALA A 186 -1.79 16.76 7.10
N VAL A 187 -1.87 15.99 8.20
CA VAL A 187 -1.06 16.24 9.41
C VAL A 187 0.43 16.25 9.12
N LEU A 188 0.93 15.27 8.37
CA LEU A 188 2.35 15.20 8.02
C LEU A 188 2.75 16.38 7.08
N ARG A 189 1.90 16.75 6.12
CA ARG A 189 2.15 17.86 5.19
C ARG A 189 2.14 19.23 5.87
N ASP A 190 1.23 19.43 6.81
CA ASP A 190 1.13 20.68 7.58
C ASP A 190 2.34 20.87 8.53
N ASN A 191 3.07 19.79 8.81
CA ASN A 191 4.24 19.78 9.70
C ASN A 191 5.53 19.34 8.99
N LYS A 192 5.67 19.60 7.67
CA LYS A 192 6.87 19.20 6.90
C LYS A 192 8.18 19.71 7.49
N GLU A 193 8.17 20.91 8.08
CA GLU A 193 9.34 21.50 8.74
C GLU A 193 9.88 20.66 9.92
N HIS A 194 9.06 19.77 10.48
CA HIS A 194 9.39 18.86 11.57
C HIS A 194 9.83 17.48 11.09
N LEU A 195 9.71 17.15 9.80
CA LEU A 195 10.16 15.87 9.26
C LEU A 195 11.68 15.86 9.04
N TYR A 196 12.22 16.95 8.50
CA TYR A 196 13.66 17.16 8.33
C TYR A 196 14.14 18.45 8.98
N SER A 197 15.32 18.36 9.60
CA SER A 197 16.11 19.50 10.06
C SER A 197 17.43 19.57 9.32
N TYR A 198 18.12 20.72 9.41
CA TYR A 198 19.50 20.85 8.97
C TYR A 198 20.35 21.54 10.02
N THR A 199 21.66 21.28 9.99
CA THR A 199 22.67 22.05 10.70
C THR A 199 23.65 22.65 9.70
N SER A 200 24.17 23.85 9.97
CA SER A 200 25.17 24.51 9.13
C SER A 200 26.50 24.72 9.86
N VAL A 201 27.60 24.57 9.15
CA VAL A 201 28.96 24.91 9.61
C VAL A 201 29.67 25.71 8.53
N GLN A 202 30.26 26.85 8.90
CA GLN A 202 31.09 27.63 7.99
C GLN A 202 32.56 27.20 8.05
N GLU A 203 33.20 27.09 6.90
CA GLU A 203 34.63 26.82 6.78
C GLU A 203 35.27 27.62 5.63
N SER A 204 36.58 27.82 5.69
CA SER A 204 37.34 28.47 4.61
C SER A 204 38.13 27.42 3.83
N ARG A 205 38.05 27.47 2.51
CA ARG A 205 38.79 26.61 1.58
C ARG A 205 39.75 27.46 0.74
N GLU A 206 40.97 26.99 0.55
CA GLU A 206 41.88 27.58 -0.44
C GLU A 206 41.66 26.89 -1.78
N VAL A 207 41.32 27.68 -2.80
CA VAL A 207 41.11 27.20 -4.16
C VAL A 207 42.17 27.81 -5.06
N THR A 208 42.97 26.95 -5.69
CA THR A 208 43.96 27.37 -6.68
C THR A 208 43.40 27.17 -8.07
N THR A 209 43.31 28.26 -8.84
CA THR A 209 42.89 28.25 -10.24
C THR A 209 44.10 28.55 -11.13
N GLU A 210 44.33 27.73 -12.14
CA GLU A 210 45.39 27.92 -13.14
C GLU A 210 44.82 28.61 -14.37
N ASP A 211 45.45 29.71 -14.82
CA ASP A 211 45.08 30.37 -16.06
C ASP A 211 45.50 29.49 -17.26
N PRO A 212 44.56 29.04 -18.11
CA PRO A 212 44.84 28.12 -19.20
C PRO A 212 45.69 28.72 -20.34
N GLU A 213 45.86 30.05 -20.42
CA GLU A 213 46.73 30.70 -21.41
C GLU A 213 48.14 30.97 -20.89
N THR A 214 48.30 31.23 -19.59
CA THR A 214 49.57 31.68 -19.01
C THR A 214 50.23 30.64 -18.08
N GLY A 215 49.47 29.66 -17.58
CA GLY A 215 49.92 28.67 -16.60
C GLY A 215 50.15 29.28 -15.21
N GLU A 216 49.65 30.48 -14.95
CA GLU A 216 49.81 31.16 -13.66
C GLU A 216 48.74 30.68 -12.67
N GLU A 217 49.19 30.17 -11.52
CA GLU A 217 48.32 29.71 -10.44
C GLU A 217 47.93 30.88 -9.52
N THR A 218 46.63 31.08 -9.33
CA THR A 218 46.09 32.04 -8.36
C THR A 218 45.34 31.31 -7.27
N THR A 219 45.74 31.50 -6.01
CA THR A 219 45.04 30.95 -4.84
C THR A 219 44.11 32.00 -4.23
N THR A 220 42.82 31.68 -4.14
CA THR A 220 41.80 32.48 -3.46
C THR A 220 41.27 31.73 -2.25
N THR A 221 40.98 32.47 -1.18
CA THR A 221 40.26 31.92 -0.02
C THR A 221 38.77 32.12 -0.23
N GLU A 222 38.03 31.03 -0.26
CA GLU A 222 36.58 31.00 -0.38
C GLU A 222 35.96 30.56 0.94
N THR A 223 34.84 31.15 1.31
CA THR A 223 34.06 30.72 2.47
C THR A 223 32.93 29.80 2.01
N TRP A 224 32.75 28.68 2.70
CA TRP A 224 31.77 27.65 2.39
C TRP A 224 30.85 27.43 3.59
N ILE A 225 29.54 27.27 3.35
CA ILE A 225 28.59 26.74 4.35
C ILE A 225 28.29 25.29 4.02
N ILE A 226 28.55 24.39 4.96
CA ILE A 226 28.17 22.99 4.86
C ILE A 226 26.86 22.79 5.60
N TYR A 227 25.79 22.51 4.86
CA TYR A 227 24.51 22.08 5.40
C TYR A 227 24.47 20.56 5.50
N THR A 228 24.05 20.04 6.64
CA THR A 228 23.83 18.60 6.84
C THR A 228 22.36 18.37 7.16
N ILE A 229 21.65 17.68 6.27
CA ILE A 229 20.24 17.33 6.44
C ILE A 229 20.13 16.14 7.39
N ARG A 230 19.10 16.14 8.24
CA ARG A 230 18.78 15.07 9.16
C ARG A 230 17.28 14.78 9.15
N TYR A 231 16.92 13.51 8.97
CA TYR A 231 15.57 13.02 9.30
C TYR A 231 15.41 13.02 10.82
N ASN A 232 14.38 13.71 11.33
CA ASN A 232 14.21 13.91 12.77
C ASN A 232 13.82 12.64 13.52
N GLY A 233 13.22 11.66 12.82
CA GLY A 233 12.83 10.37 13.37
C GLY A 233 11.50 10.40 14.12
N GLU A 234 10.87 9.24 14.24
CA GLU A 234 9.50 9.09 14.73
C GLU A 234 9.36 9.50 16.20
N SER A 235 10.43 9.39 17.00
CA SER A 235 10.41 9.89 18.38
C SER A 235 10.21 11.40 18.44
N TYR A 236 10.79 12.15 17.48
CA TYR A 236 10.57 13.59 17.36
C TYR A 236 9.17 13.89 16.83
N LEU A 237 8.69 13.10 15.86
CA LEU A 237 7.33 13.27 15.30
C LEU A 237 6.24 13.09 16.36
N ALA A 238 6.42 12.15 17.28
CA ALA A 238 5.50 11.97 18.41
C ALA A 238 5.28 13.27 19.20
N ASP A 239 6.35 14.04 19.43
CA ASP A 239 6.30 15.27 20.22
C ASP A 239 5.87 16.49 19.40
N HIS A 240 6.33 16.60 18.16
CA HIS A 240 6.26 17.84 17.39
C HIS A 240 5.23 17.82 16.26
N VAL A 241 4.88 16.64 15.74
CA VAL A 241 3.87 16.49 14.69
C VAL A 241 2.54 16.02 15.27
N PHE A 242 2.58 14.97 16.07
CA PHE A 242 1.38 14.38 16.65
C PHE A 242 1.06 14.94 18.04
N ALA A 243 1.99 15.67 18.66
CA ALA A 243 1.84 16.29 19.99
C ALA A 243 1.31 15.32 21.06
N LEU A 244 1.84 14.09 21.07
CA LEU A 244 1.37 13.01 21.93
C LEU A 244 1.67 13.27 23.41
N THR A 245 0.69 12.99 24.25
CA THR A 245 0.90 12.83 25.69
C THR A 245 1.70 11.56 26.01
N ASP A 246 2.26 11.45 27.22
CA ASP A 246 2.97 10.24 27.66
C ASP A 246 2.07 8.98 27.60
N GLU A 247 0.77 9.13 27.87
CA GLU A 247 -0.20 8.05 27.77
C GLU A 247 -0.41 7.63 26.30
N GLN A 248 -0.56 8.59 25.39
CA GLN A 248 -0.68 8.31 23.96
C GLN A 248 0.60 7.75 23.35
N LYS A 249 1.79 8.16 23.80
CA LYS A 249 3.06 7.54 23.39
C LYS A 249 3.12 6.07 23.78
N LYS A 250 2.64 5.74 24.98
CA LYS A 250 2.52 4.33 25.41
C LYS A 250 1.53 3.57 24.55
N LEU A 251 0.35 4.15 24.29
CA LEU A 251 -0.64 3.57 23.38
C LEU A 251 -0.07 3.34 21.98
N ALA A 252 0.65 4.30 21.43
CA ALA A 252 1.32 4.18 20.13
C ALA A 252 2.37 3.06 20.12
N SER A 253 3.14 2.90 21.21
CA SER A 253 4.08 1.79 21.34
C SER A 253 3.36 0.43 21.41
N ASP A 254 2.24 0.36 22.14
CA ASP A 254 1.44 -0.85 22.25
C ASP A 254 0.81 -1.21 20.88
N TYR A 255 0.24 -0.22 20.18
CA TYR A 255 -0.24 -0.37 18.81
C TYR A 255 0.85 -0.82 17.85
N ALA A 256 2.04 -0.22 17.89
CA ALA A 256 3.14 -0.59 16.99
C ALA A 256 3.60 -2.04 17.24
N SER A 257 3.71 -2.44 18.51
CA SER A 257 4.06 -3.82 18.89
C SER A 257 3.00 -4.83 18.44
N ASN A 258 1.72 -4.51 18.64
CA ASN A 258 0.62 -5.37 18.23
C ASN A 258 0.52 -5.45 16.71
N LEU A 259 0.74 -4.34 16.00
CA LEU A 259 0.73 -4.27 14.55
C LEU A 259 1.85 -5.11 13.94
N SER A 260 3.08 -5.01 14.47
CA SER A 260 4.18 -5.87 14.06
C SER A 260 3.89 -7.35 14.30
N THR A 261 3.22 -7.69 15.41
CA THR A 261 2.81 -9.07 15.69
C THR A 261 1.70 -9.54 14.74
N PHE A 262 0.73 -8.66 14.46
CA PHE A 262 -0.45 -8.96 13.65
C PHE A 262 -0.11 -9.18 12.17
N LEU A 263 0.78 -8.37 11.63
CA LEU A 263 1.31 -8.56 10.28
C LEU A 263 2.33 -9.70 10.24
N GLY A 264 2.71 -10.26 11.40
CA GLY A 264 3.86 -11.13 11.53
C GLY A 264 5.15 -10.31 11.48
N ASP A 265 6.16 -10.73 12.24
CA ASP A 265 7.51 -10.14 12.40
C ASP A 265 8.29 -9.96 11.07
N GLY A 266 7.62 -10.16 9.93
CA GLY A 266 8.17 -10.19 8.59
C GLY A 266 7.51 -9.28 7.54
N LEU A 267 6.22 -8.93 7.65
CA LEU A 267 5.55 -8.17 6.57
C LEU A 267 5.96 -6.70 6.51
N LEU A 268 6.44 -6.15 7.63
CA LEU A 268 7.05 -4.81 7.70
C LEU A 268 8.42 -4.82 8.40
N GLN A 269 8.84 -5.94 9.03
CA GLN A 269 10.07 -6.02 9.83
C GLN A 269 11.14 -7.04 9.36
N ASN A 270 10.85 -8.08 8.55
CA ASN A 270 11.89 -8.92 7.87
C ASN A 270 12.42 -8.26 6.59
N MET A 271 12.40 -6.95 6.67
CA MET A 271 12.72 -6.02 5.63
C MET A 271 14.05 -5.39 6.03
N THR A 272 15.01 -6.23 6.42
CA THR A 272 16.38 -5.86 6.76
C THR A 272 17.15 -5.24 5.58
N GLU A 273 16.51 -5.14 4.41
CA GLU A 273 16.91 -4.40 3.21
C GLU A 273 15.75 -3.57 2.61
N TRP A 274 14.79 -3.11 3.42
CA TRP A 274 13.68 -2.29 2.93
C TRP A 274 13.99 -0.81 2.97
N THR A 275 13.94 -0.22 1.78
CA THR A 275 14.11 1.21 1.53
C THR A 275 12.78 1.97 1.48
N GLY A 276 11.68 1.36 1.96
CA GLY A 276 10.34 1.98 1.91
C GLY A 276 9.60 1.80 0.59
N ASN A 277 10.14 1.06 -0.39
CA ASN A 277 9.63 1.05 -1.78
C ASN A 277 9.06 -0.30 -2.27
N SER A 278 8.80 -1.28 -1.40
CA SER A 278 8.36 -2.61 -1.85
C SER A 278 7.23 -3.28 -1.06
N ILE A 279 6.48 -4.17 -1.71
CA ILE A 279 5.39 -5.04 -1.24
C ILE A 279 5.83 -6.50 -1.36
N PRO A 280 5.28 -7.44 -0.56
CA PRO A 280 5.53 -8.87 -0.75
C PRO A 280 5.19 -9.32 -2.17
N SER A 281 5.89 -10.35 -2.66
CA SER A 281 5.66 -10.81 -4.02
C SER A 281 4.20 -11.20 -4.27
N LEU A 282 3.62 -10.65 -5.33
CA LEU A 282 2.27 -11.03 -5.79
C LEU A 282 2.28 -12.38 -6.53
N GLY A 283 3.45 -12.95 -6.78
CA GLY A 283 3.63 -14.12 -7.63
C GLY A 283 3.30 -13.82 -9.10
N ASP A 284 2.89 -14.84 -9.82
CA ASP A 284 2.54 -14.71 -11.24
C ASP A 284 1.05 -14.41 -11.37
N VAL A 285 0.74 -13.17 -11.75
CA VAL A 285 -0.62 -12.67 -11.85
C VAL A 285 -0.99 -12.45 -13.32
N THR A 286 -2.20 -12.86 -13.69
CA THR A 286 -2.77 -12.60 -15.02
C THR A 286 -4.24 -12.26 -14.88
N PHE A 287 -4.63 -11.08 -15.36
CA PHE A 287 -6.03 -10.68 -15.46
C PHE A 287 -6.66 -11.33 -16.68
N THR A 288 -7.72 -12.12 -16.48
CA THR A 288 -8.40 -12.88 -17.54
C THR A 288 -9.86 -12.44 -17.76
N ASP A 289 -10.23 -11.30 -17.20
CA ASP A 289 -11.57 -10.68 -17.24
C ASP A 289 -11.75 -9.71 -18.42
N GLY A 290 -10.69 -9.43 -19.18
CA GLY A 290 -10.71 -8.66 -20.44
C GLY A 290 -10.70 -9.51 -21.71
N VAL A 291 -10.79 -8.86 -22.88
CA VAL A 291 -10.70 -9.51 -24.19
C VAL A 291 -9.33 -10.17 -24.38
N THR A 292 -8.29 -9.47 -23.96
CA THR A 292 -6.90 -9.94 -23.97
C THR A 292 -6.50 -10.27 -22.53
N PRO A 293 -6.00 -11.50 -22.25
CA PRO A 293 -5.38 -11.80 -20.96
C PRO A 293 -4.18 -10.88 -20.73
N VAL A 294 -4.10 -10.25 -19.56
CA VAL A 294 -3.05 -9.29 -19.24
C VAL A 294 -2.18 -9.81 -18.11
N VAL A 295 -0.91 -10.09 -18.43
CA VAL A 295 0.13 -10.37 -17.43
C VAL A 295 0.32 -9.12 -16.58
N TYR A 296 0.31 -9.28 -15.27
CA TYR A 296 0.42 -8.16 -14.34
C TYR A 296 1.73 -8.21 -13.57
N TYR A 297 2.39 -7.06 -13.52
CA TYR A 297 3.53 -6.79 -12.66
C TYR A 297 3.26 -5.56 -11.80
N ASN A 298 3.83 -5.55 -10.61
CA ASN A 298 3.80 -4.39 -9.74
C ASN A 298 5.23 -3.90 -9.50
N GLN A 299 5.49 -2.61 -9.73
CA GLN A 299 6.81 -2.01 -9.58
C GLN A 299 7.31 -2.08 -8.14
N LEU A 300 6.37 -2.16 -7.18
CA LEU A 300 6.66 -2.30 -5.77
C LEU A 300 6.87 -3.78 -5.38
N ASP A 301 6.61 -4.77 -6.23
CA ASP A 301 6.85 -6.18 -5.87
C ASP A 301 8.31 -6.38 -5.42
N GLU A 302 8.54 -7.05 -4.29
CA GLU A 302 9.87 -7.25 -3.69
C GLU A 302 10.89 -7.86 -4.65
N ARG A 303 10.42 -8.57 -5.68
CA ARG A 303 11.27 -9.11 -6.76
C ARG A 303 11.94 -8.00 -7.57
N TYR A 304 11.30 -6.84 -7.69
CA TYR A 304 11.66 -5.78 -8.65
C TYR A 304 11.98 -4.45 -7.97
N ALA A 305 11.31 -4.10 -6.89
CA ALA A 305 11.31 -2.76 -6.32
C ALA A 305 12.70 -2.19 -5.97
N SER A 306 13.59 -3.00 -5.43
CA SER A 306 14.97 -2.61 -5.09
C SER A 306 15.95 -2.70 -6.26
N GLN A 307 15.51 -3.22 -7.41
CA GLN A 307 16.34 -3.36 -8.59
C GLN A 307 16.56 -1.99 -9.26
N PRO A 308 17.71 -1.81 -9.94
CA PRO A 308 18.08 -0.52 -10.48
C PRO A 308 17.19 -0.12 -11.67
N TYR A 309 16.90 1.17 -11.75
CA TYR A 309 16.45 1.84 -12.97
C TYR A 309 17.31 3.10 -13.16
N GLY A 310 18.41 2.95 -13.90
CA GLY A 310 19.48 3.95 -13.91
C GLY A 310 20.17 4.07 -12.55
N THR A 311 20.28 5.29 -12.01
CA THR A 311 20.73 5.50 -10.62
C THR A 311 19.59 5.43 -9.60
N ASP A 312 18.35 5.31 -10.08
CA ASP A 312 17.15 5.14 -9.26
C ASP A 312 16.81 3.65 -9.05
N ASN A 313 15.69 3.38 -8.38
CA ASN A 313 15.12 2.05 -8.20
C ASN A 313 13.73 1.92 -8.85
N ILE A 314 13.35 0.71 -9.22
CA ILE A 314 12.05 0.44 -9.88
C ILE A 314 10.87 0.79 -8.96
N GLY A 315 10.97 0.56 -7.65
CA GLY A 315 9.87 0.81 -6.72
C GLY A 315 9.41 2.26 -6.71
N GLY A 316 10.35 3.21 -6.65
CA GLY A 316 10.04 4.65 -6.70
C GLY A 316 9.77 5.19 -8.10
N TYR A 317 10.42 4.64 -9.13
CA TYR A 317 10.59 5.34 -10.42
C TYR A 317 10.25 4.48 -11.66
N GLY A 318 9.83 3.24 -11.46
CA GLY A 318 9.67 2.23 -12.49
C GLY A 318 8.27 2.09 -13.10
N CYS A 319 7.38 3.09 -12.95
CA CYS A 319 6.01 3.00 -13.48
C CYS A 319 5.96 2.83 -15.01
N GLY A 320 6.86 3.50 -15.73
CA GLY A 320 7.00 3.35 -17.19
C GLY A 320 7.47 1.95 -17.60
N PRO A 321 8.63 1.46 -17.14
CA PRO A 321 9.13 0.12 -17.44
C PRO A 321 8.15 -0.97 -17.02
N THR A 322 7.54 -0.86 -15.85
CA THR A 322 6.58 -1.86 -15.37
C THR A 322 5.32 -1.87 -16.24
N SER A 323 4.81 -0.70 -16.64
CA SER A 323 3.69 -0.61 -17.59
C SER A 323 4.03 -1.26 -18.94
N MET A 324 5.24 -1.06 -19.45
CA MET A 324 5.66 -1.69 -20.71
C MET A 324 5.95 -3.19 -20.56
N ALA A 325 6.45 -3.64 -19.41
CA ALA A 325 6.61 -5.06 -19.10
C ALA A 325 5.25 -5.79 -19.11
N ILE A 326 4.22 -5.17 -18.52
CA ILE A 326 2.82 -5.63 -18.59
C ILE A 326 2.37 -5.74 -20.06
N VAL A 327 2.53 -4.67 -20.84
CA VAL A 327 2.06 -4.60 -22.23
C VAL A 327 2.77 -5.64 -23.11
N VAL A 328 4.09 -5.68 -23.07
CA VAL A 328 4.90 -6.61 -23.88
C VAL A 328 4.57 -8.05 -23.51
N SER A 329 4.61 -8.39 -22.22
CA SER A 329 4.33 -9.76 -21.77
C SER A 329 2.89 -10.21 -22.04
N SER A 330 1.98 -9.28 -22.31
CA SER A 330 0.58 -9.59 -22.63
C SER A 330 0.31 -9.70 -24.14
N LEU A 331 1.05 -8.97 -24.97
CA LEU A 331 0.79 -8.84 -26.41
C LEU A 331 1.80 -9.58 -27.30
N THR A 332 2.89 -10.08 -26.73
CA THR A 332 3.91 -10.86 -27.45
C THR A 332 4.11 -12.24 -26.81
N ASP A 333 4.91 -13.08 -27.47
CA ASP A 333 5.36 -14.35 -26.91
C ASP A 333 6.56 -14.18 -25.93
N ASP A 334 7.08 -12.95 -25.77
CA ASP A 334 8.21 -12.64 -24.92
C ASP A 334 7.73 -12.24 -23.52
N THR A 335 8.17 -12.97 -22.50
CA THR A 335 7.94 -12.59 -21.09
C THR A 335 9.08 -11.67 -20.65
N VAL A 336 8.77 -10.37 -20.55
CA VAL A 336 9.72 -9.34 -20.11
C VAL A 336 9.26 -8.80 -18.77
N ASP A 337 10.08 -9.00 -17.74
CA ASP A 337 9.77 -8.52 -16.39
C ASP A 337 10.16 -7.03 -16.22
N PRO A 338 9.77 -6.39 -15.10
CA PRO A 338 10.11 -4.98 -14.86
C PRO A 338 11.62 -4.69 -14.83
N VAL A 339 12.46 -5.64 -14.42
CA VAL A 339 13.92 -5.46 -14.32
C VAL A 339 14.53 -5.43 -15.71
N GLU A 340 14.16 -6.39 -16.55
CA GLU A 340 14.62 -6.45 -17.94
C GLU A 340 14.16 -5.20 -18.72
N MET A 341 12.89 -4.79 -18.55
CA MET A 341 12.38 -3.59 -19.21
C MET A 341 13.03 -2.30 -18.67
N ALA A 342 13.31 -2.22 -17.37
CA ALA A 342 14.01 -1.06 -16.77
C ALA A 342 15.44 -0.95 -17.27
N GLN A 343 16.16 -2.08 -17.37
CA GLN A 343 17.49 -2.14 -17.96
C GLN A 343 17.46 -1.69 -19.42
N TRP A 344 16.56 -2.25 -20.23
CA TRP A 344 16.41 -1.86 -21.63
C TRP A 344 16.09 -0.37 -21.78
N SER A 345 15.17 0.15 -20.96
CA SER A 345 14.80 1.56 -20.94
C SER A 345 15.99 2.46 -20.63
N TYR A 346 16.82 2.10 -19.64
CA TYR A 346 18.02 2.83 -19.29
C TYR A 346 19.07 2.80 -20.41
N GLU A 347 19.37 1.63 -20.96
CA GLU A 347 20.37 1.44 -22.02
C GLU A 347 20.01 2.22 -23.31
N ASN A 348 18.72 2.45 -23.56
CA ASN A 348 18.22 3.20 -24.70
C ASN A 348 17.93 4.68 -24.39
N GLY A 349 18.30 5.18 -23.20
CA GLY A 349 18.23 6.60 -22.86
C GLY A 349 16.83 7.11 -22.51
N TYR A 350 15.94 6.23 -22.05
CA TYR A 350 14.56 6.59 -21.68
C TYR A 350 14.34 6.79 -20.18
N TRP A 351 15.35 6.55 -19.36
CA TRP A 351 15.36 6.89 -17.94
C TRP A 351 15.61 8.38 -17.73
N CYS A 352 14.86 8.99 -16.81
CA CYS A 352 15.03 10.35 -16.36
C CYS A 352 15.32 10.34 -14.85
N ASP A 353 16.51 10.79 -14.48
CA ASP A 353 17.00 10.86 -13.10
C ASP A 353 15.98 11.53 -12.16
N ASN A 354 15.66 10.83 -11.06
CA ASN A 354 14.70 11.24 -10.04
C ASN A 354 13.27 11.55 -10.54
N SER A 355 12.92 11.11 -11.76
CA SER A 355 11.63 11.38 -12.40
C SER A 355 11.03 10.15 -13.10
N GLY A 356 11.76 9.04 -13.14
CA GLY A 356 11.33 7.79 -13.75
C GLY A 356 11.62 7.74 -15.23
N SER A 357 10.60 7.89 -16.07
CA SER A 357 10.72 7.64 -17.51
C SER A 357 10.33 8.83 -18.36
N TYR A 358 11.09 9.08 -19.41
CA TYR A 358 10.65 9.96 -20.48
C TYR A 358 9.43 9.36 -21.19
N HIS A 359 8.49 10.22 -21.61
CA HIS A 359 7.30 9.81 -22.37
C HIS A 359 7.62 9.01 -23.65
N ALA A 360 8.83 9.21 -24.21
CA ALA A 360 9.31 8.48 -25.38
C ALA A 360 9.57 6.99 -25.13
N LEU A 361 9.67 6.55 -23.86
CA LEU A 361 9.79 5.14 -23.50
C LEU A 361 8.67 4.30 -24.13
N ILE A 362 7.43 4.76 -23.99
CA ILE A 362 6.25 3.97 -24.36
C ILE A 362 6.23 3.62 -25.86
N PRO A 363 6.29 4.60 -26.79
CA PRO A 363 6.32 4.28 -28.20
C PRO A 363 7.60 3.54 -28.62
N ALA A 364 8.75 3.83 -28.00
CA ALA A 364 10.01 3.19 -28.36
C ALA A 364 10.05 1.70 -27.94
N ALA A 365 9.60 1.39 -26.73
CA ALA A 365 9.48 0.01 -26.26
C ALA A 365 8.44 -0.75 -27.10
N ALA A 366 7.29 -0.14 -27.42
CA ALA A 366 6.32 -0.78 -28.32
C ALA A 366 6.96 -1.12 -29.68
N GLU A 367 7.68 -0.17 -30.29
CA GLU A 367 8.38 -0.38 -31.56
C GLU A 367 9.48 -1.47 -31.48
N ALA A 368 10.26 -1.48 -30.39
CA ALA A 368 11.34 -2.45 -30.18
C ALA A 368 10.84 -3.90 -30.09
N TRP A 369 9.63 -4.10 -29.54
CA TRP A 369 8.96 -5.41 -29.51
C TRP A 369 8.00 -5.63 -30.70
N GLY A 370 8.06 -4.80 -31.73
CA GLY A 370 7.29 -4.96 -32.96
C GLY A 370 5.78 -4.73 -32.79
N LEU A 371 5.36 -4.07 -31.71
CA LEU A 371 3.97 -3.75 -31.43
C LEU A 371 3.56 -2.45 -32.14
N PRO A 372 2.45 -2.44 -32.91
CA PRO A 372 1.90 -1.21 -33.46
C PRO A 372 1.51 -0.27 -32.31
N VAL A 373 1.96 0.99 -32.38
CA VAL A 373 1.61 2.03 -31.40
C VAL A 373 1.06 3.26 -32.09
N SER A 374 0.00 3.84 -31.53
CA SER A 374 -0.55 5.11 -31.99
C SER A 374 -0.96 6.01 -30.83
N GLY A 375 -0.65 7.30 -30.98
CA GLY A 375 -1.05 8.31 -30.01
C GLY A 375 -2.56 8.61 -30.05
N CYS A 376 -3.09 8.95 -28.89
CA CYS A 376 -4.47 9.35 -28.69
C CYS A 376 -4.55 10.47 -27.62
N THR A 377 -5.49 11.39 -27.81
CA THR A 377 -5.66 12.55 -26.92
C THR A 377 -6.94 12.43 -26.09
N THR A 378 -7.07 13.25 -25.05
CA THR A 378 -8.30 13.35 -24.24
C THR A 378 -9.53 13.80 -25.04
N SER A 379 -9.33 14.33 -26.27
CA SER A 379 -10.40 14.73 -27.18
C SER A 379 -10.99 13.58 -28.01
N GLU A 380 -10.40 12.39 -27.92
CA GLU A 380 -10.77 11.20 -28.70
C GLU A 380 -11.21 10.02 -27.81
N PRO A 381 -12.12 10.22 -26.83
CA PRO A 381 -12.45 9.19 -25.84
C PRO A 381 -13.00 7.91 -26.46
N GLN A 382 -13.77 8.02 -27.54
CA GLN A 382 -14.31 6.85 -28.25
C GLN A 382 -13.22 5.96 -28.83
N ARG A 383 -12.10 6.56 -29.29
CA ARG A 383 -10.99 5.82 -29.89
C ARG A 383 -10.24 4.98 -28.85
N ILE A 384 -10.22 5.43 -27.59
CA ILE A 384 -9.70 4.65 -26.46
C ILE A 384 -10.63 3.45 -26.17
N VAL A 385 -11.94 3.71 -26.08
CA VAL A 385 -12.94 2.66 -25.81
C VAL A 385 -12.96 1.60 -26.90
N ASP A 386 -12.92 2.01 -28.17
CA ASP A 386 -12.90 1.11 -29.32
C ASP A 386 -11.65 0.22 -29.29
N ALA A 387 -10.47 0.81 -29.05
CA ALA A 387 -9.21 0.06 -28.95
C ALA A 387 -9.25 -0.98 -27.83
N LEU A 388 -9.69 -0.58 -26.63
CA LEU A 388 -9.82 -1.49 -25.48
C LEU A 388 -10.85 -2.59 -25.73
N SER A 389 -11.92 -2.30 -26.45
CA SER A 389 -12.95 -3.28 -26.83
C SER A 389 -12.46 -4.27 -27.89
N GLU A 390 -11.47 -3.88 -28.70
CA GLU A 390 -10.79 -4.74 -29.67
C GLU A 390 -9.68 -5.60 -29.04
N GLY A 391 -9.44 -5.48 -27.73
CA GLY A 391 -8.39 -6.22 -27.02
C GLY A 391 -7.00 -5.57 -27.10
N LYS A 392 -6.91 -4.34 -27.58
CA LYS A 392 -5.67 -3.54 -27.50
C LYS A 392 -5.48 -3.05 -26.07
N LEU A 393 -4.24 -2.75 -25.72
CA LEU A 393 -3.92 -2.10 -24.45
C LEU A 393 -3.62 -0.63 -24.68
N VAL A 394 -3.88 0.22 -23.67
CA VAL A 394 -3.57 1.65 -23.76
C VAL A 394 -2.72 2.05 -22.58
N VAL A 395 -1.47 2.45 -22.82
CA VAL A 395 -0.69 3.08 -21.75
C VAL A 395 -1.13 4.54 -21.62
N ALA A 396 -1.35 5.00 -20.39
CA ALA A 396 -1.72 6.37 -20.09
C ALA A 396 -0.71 7.00 -19.14
N ILE A 397 -0.38 8.28 -19.33
CA ILE A 397 0.34 9.09 -18.34
C ILE A 397 -0.65 9.97 -17.59
N MET A 398 -0.75 9.73 -16.28
CA MET A 398 -1.60 10.45 -15.35
C MET A 398 -0.84 11.61 -14.72
N ALA A 399 -1.56 12.69 -14.42
CA ALA A 399 -1.15 13.76 -13.51
C ALA A 399 -1.84 13.56 -12.15
N GLU A 400 -1.66 14.51 -11.24
CA GLU A 400 -2.24 14.50 -9.89
C GLU A 400 -3.74 14.19 -9.90
N GLY A 401 -4.14 13.19 -9.10
CA GLY A 401 -5.49 12.63 -9.07
C GLY A 401 -5.58 11.34 -8.26
N HIS A 402 -6.51 10.45 -8.64
CA HIS A 402 -6.76 9.19 -7.91
C HIS A 402 -5.61 8.19 -8.06
N PHE A 403 -4.87 8.25 -9.16
CA PHE A 403 -3.79 7.29 -9.45
C PHE A 403 -2.44 7.70 -8.86
N THR A 404 -2.23 8.99 -8.60
CA THR A 404 -0.93 9.55 -8.19
C THR A 404 -1.06 10.98 -7.68
N SER A 405 -0.11 11.43 -6.85
CA SER A 405 0.07 12.84 -6.48
C SER A 405 0.93 13.63 -7.48
N SER A 406 1.54 12.94 -8.47
CA SER A 406 2.43 13.54 -9.47
C SER A 406 2.23 12.90 -10.85
N GLY A 407 3.31 12.53 -11.56
CA GLY A 407 3.24 11.82 -12.84
C GLY A 407 3.21 10.30 -12.63
N HIS A 408 2.35 9.57 -13.33
CA HIS A 408 2.29 8.10 -13.21
C HIS A 408 1.83 7.41 -14.49
N PHE A 409 2.55 6.37 -14.93
CA PHE A 409 2.11 5.53 -16.04
C PHE A 409 1.19 4.41 -15.54
N ILE A 410 0.09 4.20 -16.23
CA ILE A 410 -0.84 3.09 -15.99
C ILE A 410 -1.20 2.40 -17.31
N VAL A 411 -1.68 1.16 -17.25
CA VAL A 411 -2.17 0.42 -18.42
C VAL A 411 -3.69 0.29 -18.34
N LEU A 412 -4.41 0.76 -19.35
CA LEU A 412 -5.82 0.46 -19.53
C LEU A 412 -5.93 -0.87 -20.29
N ARG A 413 -6.66 -1.82 -19.72
CA ARG A 413 -6.64 -3.23 -20.15
C ARG A 413 -7.96 -3.77 -20.71
N GLY A 414 -9.02 -2.96 -20.71
CA GLY A 414 -10.27 -3.32 -21.36
C GLY A 414 -11.45 -2.46 -20.90
N VAL A 415 -12.63 -2.80 -21.42
CA VAL A 415 -13.90 -2.19 -21.03
C VAL A 415 -14.81 -3.25 -20.43
N LYS A 416 -15.41 -2.95 -19.28
CA LYS A 416 -16.39 -3.80 -18.60
C LYS A 416 -17.50 -2.94 -18.03
N ASP A 417 -18.74 -3.30 -18.35
CA ASP A 417 -19.95 -2.59 -17.89
C ASP A 417 -19.95 -1.08 -18.17
N GLY A 418 -19.32 -0.66 -19.28
CA GLY A 418 -19.19 0.74 -19.67
C GLY A 418 -18.08 1.51 -18.94
N GLN A 419 -17.32 0.84 -18.06
CA GLN A 419 -16.18 1.37 -17.32
C GLN A 419 -14.87 0.76 -17.81
N ILE A 420 -13.76 1.39 -17.44
CA ILE A 420 -12.41 1.03 -17.85
C ILE A 420 -11.76 0.15 -16.79
N MET A 421 -11.20 -0.97 -17.23
CA MET A 421 -10.34 -1.81 -16.42
C MET A 421 -8.90 -1.31 -16.51
N VAL A 422 -8.20 -1.25 -15.39
CA VAL A 422 -6.82 -0.74 -15.30
C VAL A 422 -5.89 -1.85 -14.80
N ALA A 423 -4.64 -1.83 -15.24
CA ALA A 423 -3.50 -2.51 -14.65
C ALA A 423 -2.51 -1.40 -14.26
N ASP A 424 -2.60 -0.98 -13.00
CA ASP A 424 -1.77 0.07 -12.42
C ASP A 424 -0.49 -0.58 -11.86
N PRO A 425 0.71 -0.21 -12.37
CA PRO A 425 1.96 -0.81 -11.94
C PRO A 425 2.31 -0.50 -10.48
N ALA A 426 1.67 0.46 -9.83
CA ALA A 426 1.89 0.80 -8.42
C ALA A 426 0.78 0.30 -7.49
N SER A 427 -0.32 -0.25 -7.99
CA SER A 427 -1.42 -0.72 -7.15
C SER A 427 -2.25 -1.84 -7.77
N TYR A 428 -2.19 -3.01 -7.14
CA TYR A 428 -3.05 -4.12 -7.50
C TYR A 428 -4.52 -3.82 -7.20
N LYS A 429 -4.83 -3.20 -6.05
CA LYS A 429 -6.16 -2.72 -5.67
C LYS A 429 -6.82 -1.84 -6.73
N ARG A 430 -6.10 -0.85 -7.26
CA ARG A 430 -6.61 0.01 -8.33
C ARG A 430 -6.82 -0.76 -9.64
N SER A 431 -6.09 -1.86 -9.82
CA SER A 431 -6.22 -2.75 -10.98
C SER A 431 -7.44 -3.68 -10.93
N GLU A 432 -7.97 -3.95 -9.73
CA GLU A 432 -9.20 -4.71 -9.52
C GLU A 432 -10.47 -3.84 -9.60
N GLN A 433 -10.32 -2.52 -9.65
CA GLN A 433 -11.42 -1.57 -9.73
C GLN A 433 -11.83 -1.25 -11.17
N LEU A 434 -13.10 -0.89 -11.34
CA LEU A 434 -13.64 -0.32 -12.57
C LEU A 434 -13.66 1.21 -12.47
N TRP A 435 -13.13 1.85 -13.50
CA TRP A 435 -12.92 3.30 -13.52
C TRP A 435 -13.81 3.97 -14.55
N ASP A 436 -14.48 5.05 -14.17
CA ASP A 436 -15.15 5.89 -15.16
C ASP A 436 -14.11 6.53 -16.07
N LEU A 437 -14.32 6.41 -17.38
CA LEU A 437 -13.41 6.99 -18.38
C LEU A 437 -13.20 8.49 -18.17
N SER A 438 -14.21 9.20 -17.66
CA SER A 438 -14.10 10.63 -17.34
C SER A 438 -13.03 10.94 -16.29
N ILE A 439 -12.82 10.07 -15.29
CA ILE A 439 -11.76 10.21 -14.28
C ILE A 439 -10.40 10.17 -14.99
N ILE A 440 -10.19 9.14 -15.79
CA ILE A 440 -8.94 8.94 -16.54
C ILE A 440 -8.67 10.11 -17.50
N LEU A 441 -9.69 10.60 -18.20
CA LEU A 441 -9.53 11.73 -19.13
C LEU A 441 -9.24 13.04 -18.42
N ASN A 442 -9.82 13.27 -17.25
CA ASN A 442 -9.64 14.51 -16.48
C ASN A 442 -8.24 14.57 -15.84
N GLU A 443 -7.73 13.41 -15.44
CA GLU A 443 -6.44 13.28 -14.74
C GLU A 443 -5.29 12.95 -15.68
N ALA A 444 -5.53 12.69 -16.96
CA ALA A 444 -4.46 12.51 -17.94
C ALA A 444 -3.57 13.76 -18.07
N SER A 445 -2.26 13.54 -18.20
CA SER A 445 -1.29 14.63 -18.28
C SER A 445 -1.53 15.52 -19.50
N ARG A 446 -1.70 16.83 -19.24
CA ARG A 446 -1.85 17.85 -20.30
C ARG A 446 -0.54 18.23 -20.98
N ARG A 447 0.59 17.73 -20.47
CA ARG A 447 1.95 18.03 -20.96
C ARG A 447 2.66 16.78 -21.50
N ALA A 448 1.89 15.76 -21.89
CA ALA A 448 2.45 14.56 -22.47
C ALA A 448 3.13 14.82 -23.82
N GLY A 449 4.28 14.18 -24.03
CA GLY A 449 5.04 14.21 -25.28
C GLY A 449 4.94 12.89 -26.03
N ALA A 450 5.67 12.75 -27.13
CA ALA A 450 5.82 11.49 -27.87
C ALA A 450 4.50 10.79 -28.26
N GLY A 451 3.43 11.54 -28.54
CA GLY A 451 2.13 11.00 -28.93
C GLY A 451 1.15 10.72 -27.78
N GLY A 452 1.52 11.01 -26.54
CA GLY A 452 0.63 10.88 -25.38
C GLY A 452 -0.48 11.94 -25.32
N PRO A 453 -1.32 11.93 -24.25
CA PRO A 453 -1.14 11.17 -23.01
C PRO A 453 -1.57 9.71 -23.05
N PHE A 454 -2.17 9.25 -24.16
CA PHE A 454 -2.56 7.86 -24.33
C PHE A 454 -1.84 7.24 -25.53
N TRP A 455 -1.26 6.06 -25.34
CA TRP A 455 -0.63 5.26 -26.38
C TRP A 455 -1.39 3.96 -26.55
N ILE A 456 -2.12 3.84 -27.64
CA ILE A 456 -2.84 2.62 -28.01
C ILE A 456 -1.84 1.65 -28.63
N ILE A 457 -1.72 0.44 -28.08
CA ILE A 457 -0.74 -0.57 -28.44
C ILE A 457 -1.44 -1.90 -28.75
N GLY A 458 -1.09 -2.52 -29.87
CA GLY A 458 -1.67 -3.78 -30.36
C GLY A 458 -2.52 -3.64 -31.62
#